data_AF-A0A2P8W5J4-F1
#
_entry.id   AF-A0A2P8W5J4-F1
#
_cell.length_a   1.000
_cell.length_b   1.000
_cell.length_c   1.000
_cell.angle_alpha   90.00
_cell.angle_beta   90.00
_cell.angle_gamma   90.00
#
_symmetry.space_group_name_H-M   'P 1'
#
loop_
_entity.id
_entity.type
_entity.pdbx_description
1 polymer ?
#
loop_
_entity_poly.entity_id
_entity_poly.type
_entity_poly.pdbx_seq_one_letter_code
_entity_poly.pdbx_strand_id
1 'polypeptide(L)'
;MSYTVNELTVDEIRQKIQAVLLNVLPDVSPSDLSDDVDIFTLGLDSINAMTLIFNLQESFGIEFDTSEINFENFQTIQDMIRLVSSKQG
;
A
#
# COMPACT_ATOMS: atom_id res chain seq x y z
N MET A 1 20.18 -25.97 0.11
CA MET A 1 19.02 -25.29 0.75
C MET A 1 18.60 -24.20 -0.22
N SER A 2 17.63 -24.49 -1.08
CA SER A 2 17.08 -23.48 -1.98
C SER A 2 15.98 -22.77 -1.23
N TYR A 3 16.16 -21.48 -0.92
CA TYR A 3 15.08 -20.66 -0.40
C TYR A 3 14.14 -20.40 -1.57
N THR A 4 12.98 -21.05 -1.58
CA THR A 4 11.90 -20.64 -2.47
C THR A 4 11.50 -19.23 -2.05
N VAL A 5 11.62 -18.27 -2.95
CA VAL A 5 11.09 -16.92 -2.77
C VAL A 5 9.57 -17.11 -2.72
N ASN A 6 8.96 -16.88 -1.55
CA ASN A 6 7.51 -16.93 -1.41
C ASN A 6 6.94 -15.68 -2.07
N GLU A 7 6.21 -15.82 -3.17
CA GLU A 7 5.29 -14.79 -3.64
C GLU A 7 4.29 -14.50 -2.51
N LEU A 8 4.04 -13.23 -2.18
CA LEU A 8 3.03 -12.88 -1.18
C LEU A 8 1.65 -13.16 -1.75
N THR A 9 0.78 -13.72 -0.92
CA THR A 9 -0.65 -13.83 -1.22
C THR A 9 -1.31 -12.46 -1.17
N VAL A 10 -2.46 -12.30 -1.85
CA VAL A 10 -3.25 -11.06 -1.83
C VAL A 10 -3.63 -10.65 -0.40
N ASP A 11 -3.95 -11.61 0.46
CA ASP A 11 -4.27 -11.35 1.87
C ASP A 11 -3.06 -10.80 2.64
N GLU A 12 -1.85 -11.33 2.40
CA GLU A 12 -0.61 -10.82 3.01
C GLU A 12 -0.27 -9.40 2.51
N ILE A 13 -0.47 -9.14 1.22
CA ILE A 13 -0.32 -7.79 0.64
C ILE A 13 -1.29 -6.83 1.30
N ARG A 14 -2.58 -7.19 1.41
CA ARG A 14 -3.60 -6.38 2.08
C ARG A 14 -3.20 -6.04 3.52
N GLN A 15 -2.83 -7.04 4.31
CA GLN A 15 -2.46 -6.84 5.72
C GLN A 15 -1.26 -5.91 5.89
N LYS A 16 -0.25 -6.05 5.02
CA LYS A 16 0.91 -5.15 5.02
C LYS A 16 0.53 -3.72 4.63
N ILE A 17 -0.29 -3.53 3.59
CA ILE A 17 -0.76 -2.20 3.19
C ILE A 17 -1.54 -1.54 4.34
N GLN A 18 -2.46 -2.27 4.97
CA GLN A 18 -3.19 -1.77 6.14
C GLN A 18 -2.26 -1.35 7.29
N ALA A 19 -1.25 -2.17 7.59
CA ALA A 19 -0.26 -1.83 8.62
C ALA A 19 0.52 -0.55 8.27
N VAL A 20 0.90 -0.36 7.00
CA VAL A 20 1.55 0.87 6.53
C VAL A 20 0.60 2.07 6.67
N LEU A 21 -0.67 1.92 6.29
CA LEU A 21 -1.66 3.00 6.38
C LEU A 21 -1.90 3.43 7.83
N LEU A 22 -2.02 2.50 8.77
CA LEU A 22 -2.19 2.82 10.20
C LEU A 22 -0.97 3.55 10.79
N ASN A 23 0.23 3.31 10.25
CA ASN A 23 1.43 4.06 10.65
C ASN A 23 1.44 5.49 10.10
N VAL A 24 0.85 5.70 8.91
CA VAL A 24 0.79 7.00 8.24
C VAL A 24 -0.40 7.84 8.74
N LEU A 25 -1.50 7.19 9.11
CA LEU A 25 -2.76 7.80 9.53
C LEU A 25 -3.11 7.31 10.96
N PRO A 26 -2.51 7.90 12.02
CA PRO A 26 -2.67 7.42 13.39
C PRO A 26 -4.09 7.60 13.95
N ASP A 27 -4.90 8.47 13.35
CA ASP A 27 -6.28 8.75 13.78
C ASP A 27 -7.32 7.79 13.13
N VAL A 28 -6.87 6.90 12.25
CA VAL A 28 -7.72 5.95 11.52
C VAL A 28 -7.74 4.59 12.22
N SER A 29 -8.91 3.99 12.36
CA SER A 29 -9.03 2.64 12.93
C SER A 29 -8.92 1.56 11.83
N PRO A 30 -8.48 0.34 12.16
CA PRO A 30 -8.47 -0.76 11.19
C PRO A 30 -9.85 -1.06 10.58
N SER A 31 -10.94 -0.78 11.31
CA SER A 31 -12.31 -0.93 10.82
C SER A 31 -12.71 0.08 9.74
N ASP A 32 -12.01 1.21 9.63
CA ASP A 32 -12.26 2.23 8.60
C ASP A 32 -11.56 1.91 7.27
N LEU A 33 -10.56 1.02 7.31
CA LEU A 33 -9.70 0.64 6.18
C LEU A 33 -10.28 -0.53 5.37
N SER A 34 -11.47 -0.33 4.80
CA SER A 34 -12.03 -1.25 3.81
C SER A 34 -11.32 -1.12 2.46
N ASP A 35 -11.33 -2.21 1.67
CA ASP A 35 -10.55 -2.31 0.42
C ASP A 35 -10.88 -1.19 -0.60
N ASP A 36 -12.13 -0.75 -0.66
CA ASP A 36 -12.65 0.24 -1.61
C ASP A 36 -12.77 1.68 -1.06
N VAL A 37 -12.33 1.93 0.18
CA VAL A 37 -12.42 3.26 0.78
C VAL A 37 -11.36 4.18 0.20
N ASP A 38 -11.79 5.40 -0.13
CA ASP A 38 -10.89 6.48 -0.54
C ASP A 38 -10.08 6.97 0.67
N ILE A 39 -8.79 6.64 0.68
CA ILE A 39 -7.87 6.93 1.78
C ILE A 39 -7.61 8.44 1.93
N PHE A 40 -7.79 9.24 0.87
CA PHE A 40 -7.69 10.70 0.97
C PHE A 40 -8.81 11.30 1.82
N THR A 41 -9.97 10.64 1.86
CA THR A 41 -11.08 11.05 2.76
C THR A 41 -10.80 10.73 4.23
N LEU A 42 -9.84 9.84 4.50
CA LEU A 42 -9.42 9.44 5.84
C LEU A 42 -8.27 10.31 6.40
N GLY A 43 -7.86 11.35 5.68
CA GLY A 43 -6.84 12.30 6.14
C GLY A 43 -5.45 12.13 5.50
N LEU A 44 -5.34 11.37 4.42
CA LEU A 44 -4.10 11.33 3.64
C LEU A 44 -3.90 12.65 2.88
N ASP A 45 -2.83 13.37 3.22
CA ASP A 45 -2.41 14.59 2.54
C ASP A 45 -1.16 14.37 1.67
N SER A 46 -0.72 15.42 0.96
CA SER A 46 0.43 15.33 0.05
C SER A 46 1.76 14.98 0.74
N ILE A 47 1.93 15.29 2.04
CA ILE A 47 3.16 14.98 2.79
C ILE A 47 3.14 13.50 3.14
N ASN A 48 2.04 13.04 3.73
CA ASN A 48 1.86 11.67 4.17
C ASN A 48 1.74 10.68 3.00
N ALA A 49 1.29 11.13 1.82
CA ALA A 49 1.28 10.33 0.60
C ALA A 49 2.69 9.91 0.17
N MET A 50 3.69 10.80 0.27
CA MET A 50 5.08 10.44 -0.03
C MET A 50 5.64 9.44 0.99
N THR A 51 5.29 9.59 2.27
CA THR A 51 5.65 8.63 3.32
C THR A 51 5.01 7.26 3.10
N LEU A 52 3.74 7.22 2.68
CA LEU A 52 3.04 5.99 2.29
C LEU A 52 3.78 5.27 1.17
N ILE A 53 4.12 5.99 0.09
CA ILE A 53 4.85 5.44 -1.06
C ILE A 53 6.19 4.84 -0.61
N PHE A 54 6.96 5.60 0.16
CA PHE A 54 8.25 5.13 0.68
C PHE A 54 8.11 3.88 1.55
N ASN A 55 7.14 3.87 2.47
CA ASN A 55 6.91 2.73 3.35
C ASN A 55 6.43 1.47 2.59
N LEU A 56 5.67 1.63 1.51
CA LEU A 56 5.27 0.53 0.64
C LEU A 56 6.49 -0.06 -0.08
N GLN A 57 7.34 0.78 -0.66
CA GLN A 57 8.59 0.33 -1.29
C GLN A 57 9.45 -0.50 -0.33
N GLU A 58 9.68 0.01 0.88
CA GLU A 58 10.45 -0.68 1.92
C GLU A 58 9.77 -1.99 2.38
N SER A 59 8.44 -1.98 2.56
CA SER A 59 7.68 -3.14 3.09
C SER A 59 7.61 -4.32 2.12
N PHE A 60 7.69 -4.04 0.81
CA PHE A 60 7.57 -5.01 -0.26
C PHE A 60 8.87 -5.24 -1.04
N GLY A 61 9.90 -4.42 -0.83
CA GLY A 61 11.17 -4.48 -1.57
C GLY A 61 11.00 -4.15 -3.05
N ILE A 62 10.15 -3.16 -3.37
CA ILE A 62 9.81 -2.76 -4.74
C ILE A 62 10.16 -1.28 -4.98
N GLU A 63 10.26 -0.88 -6.25
CA GLU A 63 10.37 0.52 -6.66
C GLU A 63 9.18 0.90 -7.55
N PHE A 64 8.67 2.12 -7.39
CA PHE A 64 7.64 2.69 -8.24
C PHE A 64 8.24 3.70 -9.23
N ASP A 65 7.84 3.59 -10.48
CA ASP A 65 8.17 4.58 -11.50
C ASP A 65 7.35 5.86 -11.28
N THR A 66 7.87 6.99 -11.77
CA THR A 66 7.19 8.30 -11.64
C THR A 66 5.80 8.31 -12.27
N SER A 67 5.56 7.50 -13.31
CA SER A 67 4.24 7.35 -13.93
C SER A 67 3.25 6.58 -13.06
N GLU A 68 3.74 5.72 -12.16
CA GLU A 68 2.92 4.91 -11.26
C GLU A 68 2.53 5.69 -10.01
N ILE A 69 3.32 6.70 -9.63
CA ILE A 69 3.04 7.61 -8.52
C ILE A 69 1.96 8.62 -8.94
N ASN A 70 0.71 8.21 -8.87
CA ASN A 70 -0.45 9.02 -9.23
C ASN A 70 -1.65 8.73 -8.31
N PHE A 71 -2.68 9.57 -8.34
CA PHE A 71 -3.83 9.44 -7.45
C PHE A 71 -4.56 8.09 -7.61
N GLU A 72 -4.76 7.62 -8.84
CA GLU A 72 -5.54 6.41 -9.15
C GLU A 72 -4.92 5.15 -8.53
N ASN A 73 -3.59 5.06 -8.53
CA ASN A 73 -2.87 3.91 -7.99
C ASN A 73 -2.81 3.84 -6.46
N PHE A 74 -3.13 4.95 -5.78
CA PHE A 74 -3.01 5.08 -4.31
C PHE A 74 -4.31 5.55 -3.65
N GLN A 75 -5.43 5.59 -4.37
CA GLN A 75 -6.72 6.03 -3.84
C GLN A 75 -7.30 5.05 -2.83
N THR A 76 -7.27 3.75 -3.14
CA THR A 76 -7.84 2.70 -2.30
C THR A 76 -6.82 1.60 -2.00
N ILE A 77 -7.11 0.77 -0.99
CA ILE A 77 -6.31 -0.44 -0.71
C ILE A 77 -6.36 -1.39 -1.90
N GLN A 78 -7.50 -1.51 -2.57
CA GLN A 78 -7.65 -2.35 -3.76
C GLN A 78 -6.74 -1.90 -4.92
N ASP A 79 -6.55 -0.60 -5.10
CA ASP A 79 -5.63 -0.04 -6.12
C ASP A 79 -4.18 -0.33 -5.75
N MET A 80 -3.81 -0.12 -4.48
CA MET A 80 -2.48 -0.43 -3.97
C MET A 80 -2.15 -1.92 -4.08
N ILE A 81 -3.11 -2.81 -3.76
CA ILE A 81 -2.96 -4.26 -3.95
C ILE A 81 -2.66 -4.57 -5.42
N ARG A 82 -3.41 -3.98 -6.35
CA ARG A 82 -3.21 -4.20 -7.79
C ARG A 82 -1.81 -3.75 -8.23
N LEU A 83 -1.39 -2.57 -7.78
CA LEU A 83 -0.07 -2.03 -8.10
C LEU A 83 1.05 -2.92 -7.55
N VAL A 84 1.02 -3.24 -6.24
CA VAL A 84 2.04 -4.07 -5.59
C VAL A 84 2.08 -5.46 -6.20
N SER A 85 0.93 -6.08 -6.45
CA SER A 85 0.86 -7.41 -7.07
C SER A 85 1.49 -7.42 -8.45
N SER A 86 1.37 -6.34 -9.23
CA SER A 86 2.00 -6.23 -10.55
C SER A 86 3.53 -6.17 -10.51
N LYS A 87 4.11 -5.83 -9.34
CA LYS A 87 5.56 -5.75 -9.11
C LYS A 87 6.17 -7.03 -8.52
N GLN A 88 5.36 -7.91 -7.94
CA GLN A 88 5.82 -9.15 -7.30
C GLN A 88 5.78 -10.39 -8.21
N GLY A 89 5.40 -10.23 -9.48
CA GLY A 89 5.41 -11.27 -10.52
C GLY A 89 6.65 -11.26 -11.41
#